data_AF-A0A183V296-F1
#
_entry.id   AF-A0A183V296-F1
#
_cell.length_a   1.000
_cell.length_b   1.000
_cell.length_c   1.000
_cell.angle_alpha   90.00
_cell.angle_beta   90.00
_cell.angle_gamma   90.00
#
_symmetry.space_group_name_H-M   'P 1'
#
loop_
_entity.id
_entity.type
_entity.pdbx_description
1 polymer ?
#
loop_
_entity_poly.entity_id
_entity_poly.type
_entity_poly.pdbx_seq_one_letter_code
_entity_poly.pdbx_strand_id
1 'polypeptide(L)'
;MFDNFCDLDVWIIKERSSVDCEGACFKWQQIVNNSGSFSYMTLRACYASMFDSNDPATAPESEESYCSSRSTSLDCLTDANVIEDFCWCQGDYCNGATAWKLSSNFISMLVLLYLLAFS
;
A
#
# COMPACT_ATOMS: atom_id res chain seq x y z
N MET A 1 -0.14 -12.35 9.85
CA MET A 1 -0.23 -11.71 8.52
C MET A 1 -0.81 -10.33 8.78
N PHE A 2 0.03 -9.30 8.72
CA PHE A 2 -0.37 -7.93 9.05
C PHE A 2 -1.11 -7.35 7.84
N ASP A 3 -2.39 -7.04 8.03
CA ASP A 3 -3.29 -6.44 7.05
C ASP A 3 -3.83 -5.15 7.68
N ASN A 4 -3.66 -4.04 6.97
CA ASN A 4 -4.41 -2.82 7.21
C ASN A 4 -4.64 -2.13 5.84
N PHE A 5 -5.57 -2.72 5.08
CA PHE A 5 -6.39 -2.09 4.04
C PHE A 5 -5.74 -0.92 3.29
N CYS A 6 -4.99 -1.28 2.26
CA CYS A 6 -4.25 -0.40 1.36
C CYS A 6 -4.82 -0.43 -0.08
N ASP A 7 -6.12 -0.67 -0.24
CA ASP A 7 -6.70 -1.27 -1.46
C ASP A 7 -7.19 -0.31 -2.56
N LEU A 8 -6.89 0.99 -2.50
CA LEU A 8 -7.39 1.94 -3.50
C LEU A 8 -6.24 2.75 -4.13
N ASP A 9 -5.38 2.07 -4.87
CA ASP A 9 -4.31 2.75 -5.63
C ASP A 9 -4.87 3.54 -6.82
N VAL A 10 -4.89 4.87 -6.72
CA VAL A 10 -4.92 5.75 -7.89
C VAL A 10 -3.47 6.13 -8.21
N TRP A 11 -2.96 5.58 -9.32
CA TRP A 11 -1.56 5.69 -9.73
C TRP A 11 -1.31 7.05 -10.39
N ILE A 12 -0.62 7.98 -9.72
CA ILE A 12 -0.14 9.21 -10.37
C ILE A 12 1.11 8.91 -11.22
N ILE A 13 1.97 7.98 -10.78
CA ILE A 13 3.11 7.46 -11.56
C ILE A 13 2.82 6.00 -11.89
N LYS A 14 2.51 5.71 -13.16
CA LYS A 14 2.09 4.38 -13.65
C LYS A 14 3.24 3.43 -13.96
N GLU A 15 4.46 3.93 -14.09
CA GLU A 15 5.60 3.11 -14.48
C GLU A 15 6.11 2.34 -13.26
N ARG A 16 5.70 1.06 -13.17
CA ARG A 16 6.26 0.11 -12.22
C ARG A 16 7.65 -0.27 -12.71
N SER A 17 8.64 0.57 -12.44
CA SER A 17 10.02 0.12 -12.51
C SER A 17 10.20 -0.91 -11.39
N SER A 18 10.47 -2.16 -11.75
CA SER A 18 10.92 -3.17 -10.81
C SER A 18 12.43 -3.01 -10.65
N VAL A 19 12.84 -2.44 -9.53
CA VAL A 19 14.24 -2.31 -9.14
C VAL A 19 14.49 -3.22 -7.95
N ASP A 20 15.65 -3.86 -7.93
CA ASP A 20 16.08 -4.65 -6.77
C ASP A 20 16.46 -3.68 -5.65
N CYS A 21 15.83 -3.84 -4.49
CA CYS A 21 16.12 -3.01 -3.32
C CYS A 21 17.30 -3.57 -2.52
N GLU A 22 18.28 -2.73 -2.26
CA GLU A 22 19.25 -2.97 -1.19
C GLU A 22 18.59 -2.60 0.15
N GLY A 23 17.84 -3.54 0.72
CA GLY A 23 17.08 -3.36 1.97
C GLY A 23 15.56 -3.29 1.79
N ALA A 24 14.88 -2.58 2.68
CA ALA A 24 13.44 -2.52 2.78
C ALA A 24 12.79 -1.87 1.56
N CYS A 25 11.61 -2.38 1.23
CA CYS A 25 10.69 -1.68 0.35
C CYS A 25 9.91 -0.64 1.15
N PHE A 26 9.65 0.52 0.54
CA PHE A 26 8.89 1.61 1.11
C PHE A 26 7.64 1.92 0.27
N LYS A 27 6.55 2.26 0.95
CA LYS A 27 5.30 2.77 0.37
C LYS A 27 4.89 4.03 1.12
N TRP A 28 4.67 5.09 0.36
CA TRP A 28 3.96 6.28 0.84
C TRP A 28 2.61 6.37 0.13
N GLN A 29 1.57 6.69 0.88
CA GLN A 29 0.24 6.91 0.31
C GLN A 29 -0.38 8.17 0.92
N GLN A 30 -0.82 9.07 0.06
CA GLN A 30 -1.62 10.22 0.46
C GLN A 30 -3.07 10.01 0.02
N ILE A 31 -3.99 10.24 0.95
CA ILE A 31 -5.42 10.06 0.77
C ILE A 31 -6.10 11.38 1.09
N VAL A 32 -6.71 12.00 0.08
CA VAL A 32 -7.57 13.16 0.28
C VAL A 32 -8.99 12.65 0.51
N ASN A 33 -9.48 12.79 1.74
CA ASN A 33 -10.87 12.57 2.08
C ASN A 33 -11.62 13.90 1.91
N ASN A 34 -12.45 13.99 0.88
CA ASN A 34 -13.31 15.14 0.63
C ASN A 34 -14.75 14.76 0.97
N SER A 35 -15.13 14.91 2.25
CA SER A 35 -16.48 14.61 2.74
C SER A 35 -16.95 13.17 2.43
N GLY A 36 -16.04 12.19 2.54
CA GLY A 36 -16.31 10.77 2.26
C GLY A 36 -15.97 10.33 0.83
N SER A 37 -15.59 11.25 -0.06
CA SER A 37 -15.02 10.94 -1.36
C SER A 37 -13.51 10.89 -1.30
N PHE A 38 -12.92 9.72 -1.51
CA PHE A 38 -11.48 9.50 -1.35
C PHE A 38 -10.74 9.57 -2.69
N SER A 39 -9.67 10.35 -2.72
CA SER A 39 -8.69 10.36 -3.81
C SER A 39 -7.33 9.92 -3.28
N TYR A 40 -6.60 9.13 -4.05
CA TYR A 40 -5.39 8.46 -3.60
C TYR A 40 -4.19 8.89 -4.45
N MET A 41 -3.02 8.93 -3.82
CA MET A 41 -1.73 9.07 -4.48
C MET A 41 -0.77 8.10 -3.81
N THR A 42 -0.25 7.14 -4.57
CA THR A 42 0.69 6.14 -4.03
C THR A 42 2.06 6.29 -4.67
N LEU A 43 3.11 6.29 -3.84
CA LEU A 43 4.50 6.16 -4.23
C LEU A 43 5.09 4.89 -3.64
N ARG A 44 5.91 4.19 -4.44
CA ARG A 44 6.64 2.99 -4.04
C ARG A 44 8.09 3.15 -4.43
N ALA A 45 8.98 2.81 -3.52
CA ALA A 45 10.43 2.91 -3.72
C ALA A 45 11.17 1.90 -2.84
N CYS A 46 12.47 1.78 -3.04
CA CYS A 46 13.37 1.21 -2.04
C CYS A 46 13.66 2.27 -0.98
N TYR A 47 13.71 1.87 0.28
CA TYR A 47 13.92 2.77 1.42
C TYR A 47 15.19 3.62 1.22
N ALA A 48 16.31 2.99 0.87
CA ALA A 48 17.61 3.65 0.63
C ALA A 48 17.61 4.65 -0.55
N SER A 49 16.64 4.55 -1.47
CA SER A 49 16.50 5.49 -2.59
C SER A 49 15.56 6.65 -2.28
N MET A 50 14.72 6.50 -1.26
CA MET A 50 13.71 7.50 -0.88
C MET A 50 14.21 8.40 0.24
N PHE A 51 15.00 7.87 1.17
CA PHE A 51 15.49 8.59 2.33
C PHE A 51 17.01 8.72 2.32
N ASP A 52 17.52 9.84 2.83
CA ASP A 52 18.94 9.99 3.10
C ASP A 52 19.27 9.25 4.39
N SER A 53 19.98 8.13 4.27
CA SER A 53 20.45 7.33 5.41
C SER A 53 21.51 8.04 6.25
N ASN A 54 22.09 9.14 5.76
CA ASN A 54 23.02 9.97 6.51
C ASN A 54 22.33 11.08 7.32
N ASP A 55 21.04 11.35 7.07
CA ASP A 55 20.27 12.32 7.84
C ASP A 55 19.84 11.69 9.18
N PRO A 56 20.29 12.23 10.34
CA PRO A 56 19.90 11.70 11.64
C PRO A 56 18.41 11.87 11.96
N ALA A 57 17.68 12.71 11.22
CA ALA A 57 16.23 12.84 11.32
C ALA A 57 15.47 11.71 10.60
N THR A 58 16.14 10.98 9.70
CA THR A 58 15.57 9.81 9.03
C THR A 58 15.41 8.68 10.04
N ALA A 59 14.17 8.21 10.22
CA ALA A 59 13.91 7.07 11.10
C ALA A 59 14.62 5.83 10.55
N PRO A 60 15.48 5.13 11.33
CA PRO A 60 16.29 4.04 10.82
C PRO A 60 15.44 2.91 10.25
N GLU A 61 15.96 2.24 9.22
CA GLU A 61 15.33 1.07 8.64
C GLU A 61 15.15 -0.02 9.71
N SER A 62 13.94 -0.61 9.75
CA SER A 62 13.57 -1.68 10.67
C SER A 62 13.49 -3.01 9.94
N GLU A 63 13.99 -4.07 10.58
CA GLU A 63 13.81 -5.46 10.14
C GLU A 63 12.33 -5.90 10.20
N GLU A 64 11.54 -5.25 11.07
CA GLU A 64 10.11 -5.46 11.16
C GLU A 64 9.35 -4.52 10.23
N SER A 65 8.34 -5.06 9.54
CA SER A 65 7.39 -4.25 8.77
C SER A 65 6.63 -3.30 9.71
N TYR A 66 6.57 -2.04 9.35
CA TYR A 66 5.89 -1.02 10.14
C TYR A 66 5.16 -0.06 9.22
N CYS A 67 4.01 0.41 9.70
CA CYS A 67 3.23 1.47 9.08
C CYS A 67 2.87 2.52 10.13
N SER A 68 3.00 3.79 9.76
CA SER A 68 2.45 4.91 10.51
C SER A 68 1.44 5.65 9.64
N SER A 69 0.46 6.25 10.29
CA SER A 69 -0.56 7.06 9.64
C SER A 69 -0.68 8.40 10.36
N ARG A 70 -0.85 9.47 9.58
CA ARG A 70 -1.09 10.82 10.07
C ARG A 70 -2.29 11.41 9.35
N SER A 71 -3.20 12.04 10.09
CA SER A 71 -4.32 12.78 9.52
C SER A 71 -4.18 14.27 9.84
N THR A 72 -4.39 15.10 8.84
CA THR A 72 -4.34 16.57 8.94
C THR A 72 -5.59 17.16 8.28
N SER A 73 -6.36 17.96 9.01
CA SER A 73 -7.52 18.68 8.46
C SER A 73 -7.08 19.76 7.46
N LEU A 74 -7.91 20.04 6.46
CA LEU A 74 -7.67 21.13 5.51
C LEU A 74 -8.34 22.42 6.01
N ASP A 75 -7.55 23.45 6.27
CA ASP A 75 -8.03 24.71 6.89
C ASP A 75 -9.22 25.36 6.17
N CYS A 76 -9.26 25.26 4.83
CA CYS A 76 -10.31 25.84 4.00
C CYS A 76 -11.50 24.91 3.72
N LEU A 77 -11.44 23.64 4.16
CA LEU A 77 -12.44 22.61 3.86
C LEU A 77 -12.73 21.83 5.16
N THR A 78 -13.72 22.29 5.91
CA THR A 78 -14.05 21.79 7.27
C THR A 78 -14.36 20.30 7.33
N ASP A 79 -14.86 19.72 6.24
CA ASP A 79 -15.22 18.31 6.13
C ASP A 79 -14.20 17.51 5.31
N ALA A 80 -13.01 18.07 5.09
CA ALA A 80 -11.94 17.41 4.36
C ALA A 80 -10.66 17.29 5.18
N ASN A 81 -9.95 16.19 4.96
CA ASN A 81 -8.67 15.93 5.59
C ASN A 81 -7.75 15.16 4.63
N VAL A 82 -6.46 15.34 4.85
CA VAL A 82 -5.40 14.57 4.19
C VAL A 82 -4.91 13.53 5.18
N ILE A 83 -4.91 12.28 4.76
CA ILE A 83 -4.34 11.15 5.48
C ILE A 83 -3.06 10.75 4.76
N GLU A 84 -1.98 10.55 5.49
CA GLU A 84 -0.70 10.12 4.96
C GLU A 84 -0.26 8.86 5.67
N ASP A 85 -0.05 7.81 4.89
CA ASP A 85 0.45 6.52 5.34
C ASP A 85 1.90 6.33 4.88
N PHE A 86 2.75 5.92 5.81
CA PHE A 86 4.16 5.62 5.59
C PHE A 86 4.42 4.20 6.04
N CYS A 87 4.73 3.32 5.10
CA CYS A 87 4.94 1.90 5.34
C CYS A 87 6.28 1.44 4.80
N TRP A 88 6.93 0.54 5.51
CA TRP A 88 8.07 -0.23 5.00
C TRP A 88 7.92 -1.70 5.36
N CYS A 89 8.55 -2.55 4.55
CA CYS A 89 8.44 -3.99 4.67
C CYS A 89 9.64 -4.70 4.03
N GLN A 90 9.81 -5.96 4.40
CA GLN A 90 10.84 -6.84 3.87
C GLN A 90 10.23 -7.86 2.89
N GLY A 91 11.00 -8.21 1.86
CA GLY A 91 10.66 -9.24 0.87
C GLY A 91 10.12 -8.71 -0.46
N ASP A 92 10.10 -9.60 -1.45
CA ASP A 92 9.79 -9.26 -2.84
C ASP A 92 8.40 -8.66 -2.98
N TYR A 93 8.33 -7.47 -3.59
CA TYR A 93 7.08 -6.76 -3.90
C TYR A 93 6.17 -6.53 -2.67
N CYS A 94 6.71 -6.54 -1.44
CA CYS A 94 5.90 -6.42 -0.22
C CYS A 94 5.19 -5.05 -0.12
N ASN A 95 5.72 -4.01 -0.76
CA ASN A 95 5.12 -2.68 -0.85
C ASN A 95 4.11 -2.56 -2.01
N GLY A 96 3.90 -3.63 -2.77
CA GLY A 96 2.97 -3.70 -3.88
C GLY A 96 1.51 -3.65 -3.46
N ALA A 97 0.61 -3.47 -4.43
CA ALA A 97 -0.80 -3.72 -4.20
C ALA A 97 -1.00 -5.23 -4.12
N THR A 98 -1.35 -5.76 -2.95
CA THR A 98 -1.94 -7.09 -2.85
C THR A 98 -3.34 -7.02 -3.45
N ALA A 99 -3.43 -7.06 -4.78
CA ALA A 99 -4.64 -7.54 -5.40
C ALA A 99 -4.86 -8.93 -4.81
N TRP A 100 -5.95 -9.10 -4.06
CA TRP A 100 -6.49 -10.41 -3.76
C TRP A 100 -6.80 -11.05 -5.11
N LYS A 101 -5.79 -11.69 -5.71
CA LYS A 101 -6.00 -12.66 -6.76
C LYS A 101 -6.68 -13.81 -6.04
N LEU A 102 -8.01 -13.77 -5.94
CA LEU A 102 -8.78 -14.99 -5.78
C LEU A 102 -8.19 -15.93 -6.83
N SER A 103 -7.46 -16.94 -6.39
CA SER A 103 -6.81 -17.83 -7.34
C SER A 103 -7.93 -18.39 -8.22
N SER A 104 -7.78 -18.31 -9.55
CA SER A 104 -8.77 -18.84 -10.49
C SER A 104 -9.16 -20.29 -10.16
N ASN A 105 -8.24 -21.02 -9.51
CA ASN A 105 -8.43 -22.37 -9.01
C ASN A 105 -9.49 -22.46 -7.91
N PHE A 106 -9.61 -21.45 -7.04
CA PHE A 106 -10.62 -21.43 -5.97
C PHE A 106 -12.04 -21.26 -6.53
N ILE A 107 -12.20 -20.40 -7.54
CA ILE A 107 -13.50 -20.22 -8.24
C ILE A 107 -13.85 -21.47 -9.03
N SER A 108 -12.88 -22.06 -9.74
CA SER A 108 -13.10 -23.31 -10.50
C SER A 108 -13.52 -24.47 -9.59
N MET A 109 -12.92 -24.61 -8.41
CA MET A 109 -13.26 -25.67 -7.46
C MET A 109 -14.66 -25.48 -6.85
N LEU A 110 -15.06 -24.24 -6.55
CA LEU A 110 -16.42 -23.92 -6.08
C LEU A 110 -17.50 -24.20 -7.14
N VAL A 111 -17.24 -23.90 -8.42
CA VAL A 111 -18.15 -24.23 -9.52
C VAL A 111 -18.27 -25.74 -9.69
N LEU A 112 -17.15 -26.48 -9.59
CA LEU A 112 -17.17 -27.95 -9.68
C LEU A 112 -17.98 -28.58 -8.54
N LEU A 113 -17.79 -28.10 -7.31
CA LEU A 113 -18.55 -28.54 -6.14
C LEU A 113 -20.04 -28.24 -6.26
N TYR A 114 -20.41 -27.08 -6.78
CA TYR A 114 -21.80 -26.73 -7.04
C TYR A 114 -22.44 -27.67 -8.08
N LEU A 115 -21.74 -27.92 -9.20
CA LEU A 115 -22.23 -28.85 -10.21
C LEU A 115 -22.42 -30.27 -9.64
N LEU A 116 -21.49 -30.75 -8.83
CA LEU A 116 -21.57 -32.09 -8.20
C LEU A 116 -22.63 -32.20 -7.11
N ALA A 117 -22.97 -31.11 -6.40
CA ALA A 117 -23.97 -31.12 -5.33
C ALA A 117 -25.42 -31.07 -5.86
N PHE A 118 -25.62 -30.58 -7.09
CA PHE A 118 -26.93 -30.38 -7.71
C PHE A 118 -27.13 -31.19 -9.01
N SER A 119 -26.32 -32.23 -9.23
CA SER A 119 -26.54 -33.25 -10.28
C SER A 119 -27.02 -34.60 -9.72
#